data_AF-A0A0M3HLS8-F1
#
_entry.id   AF-A0A0M3HLS8-F1
#
_cell.length_a   1.000
_cell.length_b   1.000
_cell.length_c   1.000
_cell.angle_alpha   90.00
_cell.angle_beta   90.00
_cell.angle_gamma   90.00
#
_symmetry.space_group_name_H-M   'P 1'
#
loop_
_entity.id
_entity.type
_entity.pdbx_description
1 polymer ?
#
loop_
_entity_poly.entity_id
_entity_poly.type
_entity_poly.pdbx_seq_one_letter_code
_entity_poly.pdbx_strand_id
1 'polypeptide(L)' 'MALGNGYVNEMLNIDTSVRYAYGHGIIDEKTWNTLESECCQGCIDTCDFTEATGHCARMVSLQEVNDC' A
#
# COMPACT_ATOMS: atom_id res chain seq x y z
N MET A 1 9.98 -20.06 -20.03
CA MET A 1 10.64 -18.96 -19.31
C MET A 1 10.03 -18.92 -17.92
N ALA A 2 10.84 -18.82 -16.86
CA ALA A 2 10.35 -18.72 -15.49
C ALA A 2 10.94 -17.46 -14.83
N LEU A 3 10.09 -16.69 -14.16
CA LEU A 3 10.45 -15.50 -13.40
C LEU A 3 9.91 -15.69 -11.98
N GLY A 4 10.78 -15.71 -10.98
CA GLY A 4 10.41 -15.80 -9.57
C GLY A 4 10.50 -14.44 -8.90
N ASN A 5 9.46 -14.04 -8.17
CA ASN A 5 9.38 -12.77 -7.42
C ASN A 5 9.88 -11.55 -8.24
N GLY A 6 9.55 -11.52 -9.53
CA GLY A 6 10.03 -10.49 -10.43
C GLY A 6 9.31 -9.17 -10.23
N TYR A 7 10.07 -8.08 -10.28
CA TYR A 7 9.52 -6.74 -10.42
C TYR A 7 9.19 -6.49 -11.90
N VAL A 8 7.96 -6.83 -12.29
CA VAL A 8 7.53 -6.86 -13.71
C VAL A 8 6.81 -5.57 -14.11
N ASN A 9 6.13 -4.92 -13.17
CA ASN A 9 5.42 -3.67 -13.39
C ASN A 9 5.39 -2.89 -12.08
N GLU A 10 5.84 -1.63 -12.11
CA GLU A 10 5.93 -0.80 -10.91
C GLU A 10 4.58 -0.55 -10.24
N MET A 11 3.57 -0.24 -11.05
CA MET A 11 2.25 0.19 -10.61
C MET A 11 1.56 -0.96 -9.89
N LEU A 12 1.54 -2.12 -10.55
CA LEU A 12 1.01 -3.34 -9.98
C LEU A 12 1.79 -3.79 -8.75
N ASN A 13 3.12 -3.62 -8.73
CA ASN A 13 3.92 -4.01 -7.59
C ASN A 13 3.61 -3.13 -6.37
N ILE A 14 3.44 -1.82 -6.54
CA ILE A 14 3.08 -0.89 -5.45
C ILE A 14 1.68 -1.25 -4.92
N ASP A 15 0.66 -1.26 -5.77
CA ASP A 15 -0.73 -1.48 -5.36
C ASP A 15 -0.91 -2.84 -4.65
N THR A 16 -0.37 -3.92 -5.24
CA THR A 16 -0.50 -5.25 -4.65
C THR A 16 0.32 -5.41 -3.36
N SER A 17 1.46 -4.72 -3.23
CA SER A 17 2.29 -4.83 -2.01
C SER A 17 1.62 -4.21 -0.78
N VAL A 18 0.92 -3.08 -0.93
CA VAL A 18 0.18 -2.43 0.17
C VAL A 18 -0.97 -3.33 0.62
N ARG A 19 -1.74 -3.86 -0.34
CA ARG A 19 -2.86 -4.77 -0.07
C ARG A 19 -2.40 -6.09 0.56
N TYR A 20 -1.28 -6.63 0.08
CA TYR A 20 -0.63 -7.81 0.66
C TYR A 20 -0.24 -7.57 2.11
N ALA A 21 0.38 -6.41 2.40
CA ALA A 21 0.81 -6.08 3.75
C ALA A 21 -0.36 -6.01 4.74
N TYR A 22 -1.48 -5.38 4.38
CA TYR A 22 -2.67 -5.39 5.22
C TYR A 22 -3.30 -6.79 5.35
N GLY A 23 -3.48 -7.51 4.24
CA GLY A 23 -4.08 -8.85 4.24
C GLY A 23 -3.29 -9.90 5.04
N HIS A 24 -2.00 -9.64 5.30
CA HIS A 24 -1.13 -10.47 6.11
C HIS A 24 -0.78 -9.88 7.48
N GLY A 25 -1.44 -8.78 7.89
CA GLY A 25 -1.27 -8.18 9.21
C GLY A 25 0.09 -7.52 9.46
N ILE A 26 0.80 -7.16 8.39
CA ILE A 26 2.05 -6.37 8.44
C ILE A 26 1.73 -4.90 8.73
N ILE A 27 0.60 -4.42 8.21
CA ILE A 27 0.04 -3.08 8.48
C ILE A 27 -1.20 -3.27 9.36
N ASP A 28 -1.29 -2.50 10.43
CA ASP A 28 -2.41 -2.54 11.35
C ASP A 28 -3.67 -1.84 10.79
N GLU A 29 -4.82 -2.19 11.37
CA GLU A 29 -6.14 -1.66 11.01
C GLU A 29 -6.21 -0.12 11.09
N LYS A 30 -5.53 0.50 12.05
CA LYS A 30 -5.56 1.97 12.19
C LYS A 30 -4.80 2.62 11.04
N THR A 31 -3.62 2.12 10.70
CA THR A 31 -2.86 2.60 9.52
C THR A 31 -3.64 2.39 8.22
N TRP A 32 -4.31 1.25 8.07
CA TRP A 32 -5.18 0.98 6.92
C TRP A 32 -6.35 1.98 6.82
N ASN A 33 -7.05 2.24 7.93
CA ASN A 33 -8.15 3.21 7.97
C ASN A 33 -7.67 4.66 7.74
N THR A 34 -6.47 5.01 8.20
CA THR A 34 -5.85 6.31 7.90
C THR A 34 -5.55 6.44 6.40
N LEU A 35 -5.00 5.40 5.77
CA LEU A 35 -4.81 5.36 4.31
C LEU A 35 -6.14 5.52 3.57
N GLU A 36 -7.18 4.80 3.99
CA GLU A 36 -8.49 4.89 3.36
C GLU A 36 -9.08 6.30 3.43
N SER A 37 -9.07 6.89 4.63
CA SER A 37 -9.69 8.20 4.88
C SER A 37 -8.91 9.37 4.28
N GLU A 38 -7.59 9.38 4.43
CA GLU A 38 -6.75 10.51 4.04
C GLU A 38 -6.28 10.43 2.58
N CYS A 39 -6.11 9.22 2.04
CA CYS A 39 -5.49 9.01 0.74
C CYS A 39 -6.43 8.41 -0.32
N CYS A 40 -7.54 7.81 0.11
CA CYS A 40 -8.47 7.10 -0.79
C CYS A 40 -9.92 7.61 -0.70
N GLN A 41 -10.16 8.73 -0.03
CA GLN A 41 -11.48 9.37 0.07
C GLN A 41 -12.58 8.43 0.60
N GLY A 42 -12.23 7.44 1.42
CA GLY A 42 -13.19 6.47 1.97
C GLY A 42 -13.51 5.27 1.05
N CYS A 43 -12.75 5.06 -0.03
CA CYS A 43 -12.93 3.92 -0.94
C CYS A 43 -11.59 3.25 -1.25
N ILE A 44 -11.06 2.48 -0.31
CA ILE A 44 -9.73 1.87 -0.45
C ILE A 44 -9.68 0.73 -1.49
N ASP A 45 -10.81 0.05 -1.74
CA ASP A 45 -10.90 -1.06 -2.68
C ASP A 45 -10.60 -0.64 -4.13
N THR A 46 -10.94 0.59 -4.49
CA THR A 46 -10.72 1.16 -5.84
C THR A 46 -9.62 2.21 -5.87
N CYS A 47 -8.91 2.38 -4.75
CA CYS A 47 -7.86 3.38 -4.63
C CYS A 47 -6.63 3.00 -5.43
N ASP A 48 -6.10 3.96 -6.19
CA ASP A 48 -4.83 3.81 -6.90
C ASP A 48 -3.68 4.35 -6.03
N PHE A 49 -2.98 3.44 -5.36
CA PHE A 49 -1.83 3.81 -4.50
C PHE A 49 -0.63 4.34 -5.29
N THR A 50 -0.62 4.20 -6.62
CA THR A 50 0.47 4.68 -7.46
C THR A 50 0.41 6.18 -7.70
N GLU A 51 -0.79 6.77 -7.57
CA GLU A 51 -1.01 8.21 -7.62
C GLU A 51 -0.84 8.88 -6.24
N ALA A 52 -0.46 8.12 -5.21
CA ALA A 52 -0.22 8.66 -3.89
C ALA A 52 0.91 9.70 -3.92
N THR A 53 0.64 10.92 -3.45
CA THR A 53 1.61 12.02 -3.39
C THR A 53 1.77 12.55 -1.96
N GLY A 54 2.85 13.29 -1.70
CA GLY A 54 3.08 13.96 -0.41
C GLY A 54 3.05 13.00 0.79
N HIS A 55 2.16 13.25 1.75
CA HIS A 55 2.00 12.41 2.94
C HIS A 55 1.56 10.98 2.59
N CYS A 56 0.65 10.82 1.62
CA CYS A 56 0.15 9.53 1.17
C CYS A 56 1.25 8.69 0.52
N ALA A 57 2.12 9.32 -0.30
CA ALA A 57 3.28 8.65 -0.86
C ALA A 57 4.18 8.09 0.25
N ARG A 58 4.35 8.86 1.33
CA ARG A 58 5.15 8.44 2.48
C ARG A 58 4.50 7.30 3.26
N MET A 59 3.19 7.29 3.43
CA MET A 59 2.50 6.14 4.06
C MET A 59 2.57 4.86 3.21
N VAL A 60 2.48 4.99 1.87
CA VAL A 60 2.60 3.86 0.94
C VAL A 60 4.04 3.32 0.85
N SER A 61 5.05 4.21 0.89
CA SER A 61 6.46 3.84 0.74
C SER A 61 7.17 3.47 2.04
N LEU A 62 6.68 3.96 3.18
CA LEU A 62 7.11 3.50 4.48
C LEU A 62 6.40 2.19 4.81
N GLN A 63 6.91 1.10 4.23
CA GLN A 63 6.96 -0.20 4.91
C GLN A 63 7.95 -0.14 6.10
N GLU A 64 8.03 0.99 6.80
CA GLU A 64 8.70 1.04 8.08
C GLU A 64 7.75 0.40 9.08
N VAL A 65 8.04 -0.87 9.35
CA VAL A 65 7.73 -1.51 10.62
C VAL A 65 8.26 -0.59 11.70
N ASN A 66 7.41 0.28 12.20
CA ASN A 66 7.62 1.00 13.44
C ASN A 66 6.31 0.91 14.21
N ASP A 67 6.37 -0.02 15.16
CA ASP A 67 5.51 -0.18 16.32
C ASP A 67 4.40 0.86 16.48
N CYS A 68 3.16 0.40 16.35
CA CYS A 68 2.20 0.64 17.43
C CYS A 68 2.45 -0.37 18.55
#